data_AF-A0A971SF06-F1
#
_entry.id   AF-A0A971SF06-F1
#
_cell.length_a   1.000
_cell.length_b   1.000
_cell.length_c   1.000
_cell.angle_alpha   90.00
_cell.angle_beta   90.00
_cell.angle_gamma   90.00
#
_symmetry.space_group_name_H-M   'P 1'
#
loop_
_entity.id
_entity.type
_entity.pdbx_description
1 polymer ?
#
loop_
_entity_poly.entity_id
_entity_poly.type
_entity_poly.pdbx_seq_one_letter_code
_entity_poly.pdbx_strand_id
1 'polypeptide(L)'
;MAKLSKKAKDIIEQTKGLSKLGDLRKIAKEIKVDHELGLELWSSGEYMPMMLSLLIMDKKVLDNQKVNAMIEDIEGHDEKESLQLVDWLLGNQLMKHKKFAGLMDSWVDDKSPLKRRIFWFYQSRLRWTGKTAYENTDELVDRIEKNLSQEDPEVQWAMNMTAGWIGIYDKKYRDRLIDLGEMIGLYKGDHVSPGCTPNYLPEFIEIEVEKRNL
;
A
#
# COMPACT_ATOMS: atom_id res chain seq x y z
N MET A 1 -9.59 25.01 -12.93
CA MET A 1 -10.18 23.66 -12.84
C MET A 1 -10.95 23.36 -14.12
N ALA A 2 -10.69 22.23 -14.77
CA ALA A 2 -11.51 21.80 -15.90
C ALA A 2 -12.95 21.57 -15.43
N LYS A 3 -13.92 21.87 -16.29
CA LYS A 3 -15.34 21.70 -15.94
C LYS A 3 -15.68 20.21 -15.93
N LEU A 4 -16.05 19.68 -14.77
CA LEU A 4 -16.52 18.30 -14.63
C LEU A 4 -17.69 18.00 -15.59
N SER A 5 -17.64 16.85 -16.25
CA SER A 5 -18.71 16.31 -17.07
C SER A 5 -19.95 16.04 -16.23
N LYS A 6 -21.11 15.89 -16.90
CA LYS A 6 -22.35 15.51 -16.21
C LYS A 6 -22.19 14.14 -15.52
N LYS A 7 -21.56 13.17 -16.20
CA LYS A 7 -21.30 11.83 -15.68
C LYS A 7 -20.45 11.88 -14.41
N ALA A 8 -19.37 12.67 -14.38
CA ALA A 8 -18.53 12.82 -13.20
C ALA A 8 -19.32 13.43 -12.02
N LYS A 9 -20.11 14.48 -12.26
CA LYS A 9 -20.94 15.10 -11.21
C LYS A 9 -21.97 14.14 -10.63
N ASP A 10 -22.65 13.40 -11.49
CA ASP A 10 -23.66 12.42 -11.07
C ASP A 10 -23.03 11.32 -10.21
N ILE A 11 -21.83 10.84 -10.57
CA ILE A 11 -21.08 9.84 -9.79
C ILE A 11 -20.56 10.42 -8.47
N ILE A 12 -20.01 11.64 -8.46
CA ILE A 12 -19.55 12.29 -7.23
C ILE A 12 -20.72 12.38 -6.24
N GLU A 13 -21.89 12.83 -6.70
CA GLU A 13 -23.09 12.89 -5.86
C GLU A 13 -23.51 11.50 -5.36
N GLN A 14 -23.47 10.47 -6.22
CA GLN A 14 -23.74 9.09 -5.83
C GLN A 14 -22.77 8.60 -4.74
N THR A 15 -21.51 9.02 -4.76
CA THR A 15 -20.49 8.55 -3.80
C THR A 15 -20.60 9.19 -2.41
N LYS A 16 -21.23 10.36 -2.26
CA LYS A 16 -21.39 11.04 -0.96
C LYS A 16 -22.14 10.22 0.09
N GLY A 17 -23.03 9.32 -0.35
CA GLY A 17 -23.78 8.44 0.54
C GLY A 17 -23.09 7.12 0.88
N LEU A 18 -21.88 6.86 0.34
CA LEU A 18 -21.20 5.59 0.52
C LEU A 18 -20.25 5.63 1.72
N SER A 19 -20.32 4.58 2.54
CA SER A 19 -19.37 4.35 3.63
C SER A 19 -18.56 3.06 3.45
N LYS A 20 -18.87 2.26 2.43
CA LYS A 20 -18.28 0.94 2.19
C LYS A 20 -17.53 0.92 0.86
N LEU A 21 -16.24 0.59 0.93
CA LEU A 21 -15.38 0.43 -0.25
C LEU A 21 -15.88 -0.67 -1.22
N GLY A 22 -16.64 -1.65 -0.73
CA GLY A 22 -17.25 -2.68 -1.56
C GLY A 22 -18.29 -2.13 -2.54
N ASP A 23 -18.98 -1.04 -2.21
CA ASP A 23 -19.96 -0.41 -3.09
C ASP A 23 -19.26 0.37 -4.20
N LEU A 24 -18.12 1.03 -3.91
CA LEU A 24 -17.27 1.62 -4.95
C LEU A 24 -16.82 0.59 -5.98
N ARG A 25 -16.48 -0.64 -5.55
CA ARG A 25 -16.09 -1.72 -6.47
C ARG A 25 -17.24 -2.16 -7.39
N LYS A 26 -18.49 -2.08 -6.95
CA LYS A 26 -19.65 -2.36 -7.80
C LYS A 26 -19.80 -1.29 -8.89
N ILE A 27 -19.71 -0.02 -8.49
CA ILE A 27 -19.75 1.12 -9.44
C ILE A 27 -18.61 1.01 -10.46
N ALA A 28 -17.38 0.76 -9.99
CA ALA A 28 -16.21 0.59 -10.86
C ALA A 28 -16.38 -0.55 -11.87
N LYS A 29 -17.05 -1.65 -11.49
CA LYS A 29 -17.31 -2.79 -12.37
C LYS A 29 -18.26 -2.42 -13.53
N GLU A 30 -19.23 -1.55 -13.28
CA GLU A 30 -20.15 -1.06 -14.31
C GLU A 30 -19.47 -0.08 -15.26
N ILE A 31 -18.66 0.83 -14.72
CA ILE A 31 -17.91 1.83 -15.50
C ILE A 31 -16.81 1.17 -16.35
N LYS A 32 -16.12 0.17 -15.79
CA LYS A 32 -14.88 -0.42 -16.31
C LYS A 32 -13.75 0.63 -16.38
N VAL A 33 -12.77 0.42 -17.25
CA VAL A 33 -11.66 1.37 -17.43
C VAL A 33 -12.16 2.58 -18.23
N ASP A 34 -12.04 3.76 -17.63
CA ASP A 34 -12.42 5.05 -18.21
C ASP A 34 -11.45 6.10 -17.64
N HIS A 35 -10.35 6.37 -18.37
CA HIS A 35 -9.24 7.18 -17.85
C HIS A 35 -9.63 8.65 -17.66
N GLU A 36 -10.33 9.24 -18.63
CA GLU A 36 -10.77 10.65 -18.56
C GLU A 36 -11.73 10.84 -17.40
N LEU A 37 -12.71 9.95 -17.23
CA LEU A 37 -13.59 9.99 -16.06
C LEU A 37 -12.80 9.80 -14.77
N GLY A 38 -11.82 8.89 -14.75
CA GLY A 38 -10.93 8.72 -13.60
C GLY A 38 -10.22 10.03 -13.23
N LEU A 39 -9.66 10.76 -14.19
CA LEU A 39 -9.02 12.06 -13.95
C LEU A 39 -10.01 13.10 -13.45
N GLU A 40 -11.22 13.14 -13.99
CA GLU A 40 -12.27 14.04 -13.50
C GLU A 40 -12.64 13.74 -12.04
N LEU A 41 -12.85 12.46 -11.69
CA LEU A 41 -13.15 12.04 -10.32
C LEU A 41 -11.97 12.29 -9.37
N TRP A 42 -10.74 12.16 -9.84
CA TRP A 42 -9.55 12.50 -9.06
C TRP A 42 -9.50 14.00 -8.75
N SER A 43 -9.79 14.83 -9.75
CA SER A 43 -9.74 16.29 -9.64
C SER A 43 -10.78 16.90 -8.69
N SER A 44 -11.74 16.12 -8.18
CA SER A 44 -12.66 16.61 -7.16
C SER A 44 -11.99 16.84 -5.80
N GLY A 45 -10.87 16.15 -5.53
CA GLY A 45 -10.22 16.15 -4.20
C GLY A 45 -11.06 15.49 -3.10
N GLU A 46 -12.19 14.88 -3.44
CA GLU A 46 -13.04 14.17 -2.48
C GLU A 46 -12.61 12.71 -2.39
N TYR A 47 -12.49 12.20 -1.16
CA TYR A 47 -11.93 10.88 -0.87
C TYR A 47 -12.62 9.72 -1.63
N MET A 48 -13.95 9.62 -1.58
CA MET A 48 -14.67 8.51 -2.24
C MET A 48 -14.56 8.56 -3.79
N PRO A 49 -14.71 9.73 -4.46
CA PRO A 49 -14.38 9.88 -5.87
C PRO A 49 -12.93 9.52 -6.23
N MET A 50 -11.94 9.95 -5.46
CA MET A 50 -10.53 9.60 -5.68
C MET A 50 -10.31 8.08 -5.55
N MET A 51 -10.93 7.43 -4.55
CA MET A 51 -10.90 5.98 -4.40
C MET A 51 -11.51 5.24 -5.60
N LEU A 52 -12.63 5.73 -6.14
CA LEU A 52 -13.22 5.19 -7.37
C LEU A 52 -12.33 5.41 -8.58
N SER A 53 -11.70 6.58 -8.68
CA SER A 53 -10.76 6.92 -9.74
C SER A 53 -9.63 5.89 -9.85
N LEU A 54 -9.03 5.51 -8.71
CA LEU A 54 -7.99 4.49 -8.65
C LEU A 54 -8.43 3.09 -9.14
N LEU A 55 -9.74 2.82 -9.23
CA LEU A 55 -10.26 1.57 -9.77
C LEU A 55 -10.50 1.61 -11.29
N ILE A 56 -10.74 2.80 -11.86
CA ILE A 56 -11.18 2.96 -13.26
C ILE A 56 -10.12 3.61 -14.17
N MET A 57 -9.09 4.25 -13.62
CA MET A 57 -8.00 4.82 -14.42
C MET A 57 -7.25 3.74 -15.23
N ASP A 58 -6.79 4.11 -16.42
CA ASP A 58 -5.88 3.27 -17.20
C ASP A 58 -4.41 3.47 -16.82
N LYS A 59 -3.88 2.56 -16.00
CA LYS A 59 -2.45 2.42 -15.69
C LYS A 59 -1.49 2.52 -16.90
N LYS A 60 -1.93 2.16 -18.12
CA LYS A 60 -1.07 2.20 -19.31
C LYS A 60 -0.68 3.62 -19.70
N VAL A 61 -1.52 4.61 -19.44
CA VAL A 61 -1.29 6.02 -19.80
C VAL A 61 -0.80 6.88 -18.64
N LEU A 62 -0.85 6.38 -17.40
CA LEU A 62 -0.19 7.02 -16.25
C LEU A 62 1.34 7.05 -16.46
N ASP A 63 1.99 8.15 -16.07
CA ASP A 63 3.44 8.31 -16.09
C ASP A 63 3.98 8.68 -14.71
N ASN A 64 5.30 8.70 -14.56
CA ASN A 64 5.94 8.96 -13.28
C ASN A 64 5.61 10.36 -12.71
N GLN A 65 5.42 11.36 -13.58
CA GLN A 65 5.06 12.71 -13.14
C GLN A 65 3.65 12.73 -12.55
N LYS A 66 2.68 12.12 -13.23
CA LYS A 66 1.31 11.99 -12.74
C LYS A 66 1.23 11.20 -11.45
N VAL A 67 1.99 10.10 -11.34
CA VAL A 67 2.03 9.33 -10.09
C VAL A 67 2.57 10.15 -8.92
N ASN A 68 3.62 10.95 -9.12
CA ASN A 68 4.12 11.83 -8.06
C ASN A 68 3.09 12.89 -7.69
N ALA A 69 2.46 13.55 -8.67
CA ALA A 69 1.41 14.54 -8.41
C ALA A 69 0.21 13.93 -7.66
N MET A 70 -0.18 12.69 -8.01
CA MET A 70 -1.24 11.99 -7.28
C MET A 70 -0.83 11.71 -5.82
N ILE A 71 0.43 11.40 -5.54
CA ILE A 71 0.88 11.21 -4.14
C ILE A 71 0.87 12.54 -3.39
N GLU A 72 1.29 13.63 -4.02
CA GLU A 72 1.21 14.99 -3.44
C GLU A 72 -0.25 15.40 -3.15
N ASP A 73 -1.19 15.08 -4.04
CA ASP A 73 -2.63 15.30 -3.80
C ASP A 73 -3.12 14.49 -2.58
N ILE A 74 -2.63 13.25 -2.41
CA ILE A 74 -3.00 12.39 -1.28
C ILE A 74 -2.48 12.97 0.05
N GLU A 75 -1.29 13.58 0.08
CA GLU A 75 -0.72 14.20 1.31
C GLU A 75 -1.60 15.29 1.92
N GLY A 76 -2.56 15.85 1.15
CA GLY A 76 -3.53 16.82 1.65
C GLY A 76 -4.71 16.23 2.44
N HIS A 77 -4.86 14.91 2.50
CA HIS A 77 -5.94 14.23 3.20
C HIS A 77 -5.60 13.93 4.67
N ASP A 78 -6.59 13.57 5.47
CA ASP A 78 -6.31 13.04 6.81
C ASP A 78 -5.53 11.71 6.72
N GLU A 79 -4.90 11.32 7.82
CA GLU A 79 -4.03 10.15 7.90
C GLU A 79 -4.71 8.88 7.37
N LYS A 80 -5.96 8.61 7.78
CA LYS A 80 -6.66 7.37 7.42
C LYS A 80 -6.99 7.33 5.93
N GLU A 81 -7.48 8.44 5.40
CA GLU A 81 -7.77 8.58 3.96
C GLU A 81 -6.49 8.47 3.14
N SER A 82 -5.42 9.13 3.58
CA SER A 82 -4.11 9.12 2.92
C SER A 82 -3.57 7.70 2.77
N LEU A 83 -3.50 6.96 3.88
CA LEU A 83 -3.03 5.57 3.89
C LEU A 83 -3.87 4.66 2.99
N GLN A 84 -5.20 4.84 3.02
CA GLN A 84 -6.09 4.03 2.20
C GLN A 84 -5.95 4.34 0.70
N LEU A 85 -5.74 5.62 0.34
CA LEU A 85 -5.50 6.07 -1.04
C LEU A 85 -4.17 5.55 -1.58
N VAL A 86 -3.06 5.69 -0.85
CA VAL A 86 -1.75 5.18 -1.35
C VAL A 86 -1.71 3.67 -1.48
N ASP A 87 -2.35 2.93 -0.56
CA ASP A 87 -2.43 1.47 -0.64
C ASP A 87 -3.25 1.04 -1.87
N TRP A 88 -4.32 1.77 -2.21
CA TRP A 88 -5.10 1.53 -3.43
C TRP A 88 -4.39 1.98 -4.70
N LEU A 89 -3.61 3.06 -4.67
CA LEU A 89 -2.79 3.50 -5.80
C LEU A 89 -1.75 2.43 -6.12
N LEU A 90 -1.04 1.93 -5.11
CA LEU A 90 -0.09 0.82 -5.25
C LEU A 90 -0.79 -0.43 -5.83
N GLY A 91 -1.87 -0.87 -5.20
CA GLY A 91 -2.52 -2.14 -5.50
C GLY A 91 -3.30 -2.18 -6.81
N ASN A 92 -3.93 -1.07 -7.22
CA ASN A 92 -4.78 -1.03 -8.42
C ASN A 92 -4.06 -0.44 -9.65
N GLN A 93 -3.02 0.38 -9.46
CA GLN A 93 -2.32 1.05 -10.56
C GLN A 93 -0.85 0.62 -10.65
N LEU A 94 -0.02 0.92 -9.65
CA LEU A 94 1.44 0.81 -9.77
C LEU A 94 1.92 -0.63 -9.94
N MET A 95 1.46 -1.55 -9.10
CA MET A 95 1.80 -2.98 -9.19
C MET A 95 1.25 -3.67 -10.45
N LYS A 96 0.33 -3.01 -11.16
CA LYS A 96 -0.31 -3.59 -12.37
C LYS A 96 0.48 -3.29 -13.64
N HIS A 97 1.60 -2.55 -13.56
CA HIS A 97 2.45 -2.29 -14.72
C HIS A 97 3.93 -2.16 -14.34
N LYS A 98 4.80 -3.02 -14.92
CA LYS A 98 6.25 -3.09 -14.63
C LYS A 98 7.05 -1.79 -14.79
N LYS A 99 6.48 -0.78 -15.46
CA LYS A 99 7.17 0.50 -15.73
C LYS A 99 7.38 1.32 -14.47
N PHE A 100 6.57 1.07 -13.44
CA PHE A 100 6.64 1.78 -12.16
C PHE A 100 7.57 1.12 -11.16
N ALA A 101 8.15 -0.06 -11.44
CA ALA A 101 9.05 -0.75 -10.51
C ALA A 101 10.24 0.15 -10.14
N GLY A 102 10.95 0.69 -11.13
CA GLY A 102 12.06 1.60 -10.88
C GLY A 102 11.68 2.92 -10.20
N LEU A 103 10.43 3.40 -10.39
CA LEU A 103 9.92 4.56 -9.65
C LEU A 103 9.72 4.21 -8.17
N MET A 104 9.05 3.10 -7.86
CA MET A 104 8.82 2.68 -6.47
C MET A 104 10.14 2.34 -5.76
N ASP A 105 11.09 1.71 -6.44
CA ASP A 105 12.41 1.42 -5.88
C ASP A 105 13.21 2.69 -5.53
N SER A 106 13.00 3.78 -6.28
CA SER A 106 13.68 5.06 -6.00
C SER A 106 13.21 5.76 -4.72
N TRP A 107 12.11 5.30 -4.11
CA TRP A 107 11.48 5.96 -2.96
C TRP A 107 11.95 5.47 -1.59
N VAL A 108 12.94 4.56 -1.53
CA VAL A 108 13.44 4.00 -0.25
C VAL A 108 13.84 5.07 0.78
N ASP A 109 14.44 6.17 0.32
CA ASP A 109 14.94 7.28 1.15
C ASP A 109 14.26 8.63 0.76
N ASP A 110 13.06 8.59 0.16
CA ASP A 110 12.31 9.80 -0.21
C ASP A 110 11.89 10.59 1.04
N LYS A 111 11.71 11.91 0.92
CA LYS A 111 11.27 12.77 2.04
C LYS A 111 9.82 12.50 2.42
N SER A 112 8.98 12.12 1.46
CA SER A 112 7.58 11.78 1.70
C SER A 112 7.45 10.42 2.41
N PRO A 113 6.85 10.37 3.62
CA PRO A 113 6.58 9.12 4.31
C PRO A 113 5.66 8.19 3.49
N LEU A 114 4.68 8.73 2.78
CA LEU A 114 3.80 7.97 1.89
C LEU A 114 4.57 7.25 0.77
N LYS A 115 5.58 7.90 0.17
CA LYS A 115 6.44 7.28 -0.85
C LYS A 115 7.30 6.15 -0.26
N ARG A 116 7.89 6.37 0.92
CA ARG A 116 8.63 5.32 1.65
C ARG A 116 7.72 4.14 2.02
N ARG A 117 6.48 4.41 2.45
CA ARG A 117 5.45 3.39 2.70
C ARG A 117 5.18 2.57 1.43
N ILE A 118 5.01 3.22 0.28
CA ILE A 118 4.81 2.52 -1.00
C ILE A 118 6.00 1.62 -1.34
N PHE A 119 7.23 2.11 -1.19
CA PHE A 119 8.44 1.30 -1.40
C PHE A 119 8.40 0.02 -0.54
N TRP A 120 8.22 0.16 0.78
CA TRP A 120 8.23 -0.98 1.68
C TRP A 120 7.04 -1.91 1.41
N PHE A 121 5.84 -1.38 1.17
CA PHE A 121 4.68 -2.23 0.89
C PHE A 121 4.84 -2.95 -0.45
N TYR A 122 5.48 -2.33 -1.45
CA TYR A 122 5.87 -3.00 -2.69
C TYR A 122 6.83 -4.18 -2.43
N GLN A 123 7.87 -3.99 -1.62
CA GLN A 123 8.83 -5.05 -1.26
C GLN A 123 8.17 -6.23 -0.53
N SER A 124 7.25 -5.93 0.39
CA SER A 124 6.38 -6.91 1.07
C SER A 124 5.55 -7.71 0.06
N ARG A 125 4.87 -7.02 -0.88
CA ARG A 125 4.03 -7.63 -1.91
C ARG A 125 4.80 -8.44 -2.95
N LEU A 126 6.09 -8.21 -3.14
CA LEU A 126 6.94 -9.06 -3.97
C LEU A 126 7.22 -10.43 -3.30
N ARG A 127 7.17 -10.49 -1.98
CA ARG A 127 7.58 -11.66 -1.17
C ARG A 127 6.41 -12.45 -0.60
N TRP A 128 5.22 -11.85 -0.50
CA TRP A 128 4.03 -12.42 0.13
C TRP A 128 3.54 -13.78 -0.42
N THR A 129 3.98 -14.19 -1.62
CA THR A 129 3.63 -15.46 -2.27
C THR A 129 4.78 -16.48 -2.20
N GLY A 130 5.79 -16.23 -1.36
CA GLY A 130 6.89 -17.17 -1.12
C GLY A 130 8.04 -17.14 -2.11
N LYS A 131 8.15 -16.08 -2.92
CA LYS A 131 9.35 -15.87 -3.73
C LYS A 131 10.45 -15.24 -2.87
N THR A 132 11.58 -15.93 -2.72
CA THR A 132 12.69 -15.50 -1.86
C THR A 132 13.95 -15.06 -2.62
N ALA A 133 14.09 -15.44 -3.90
CA ALA A 133 15.24 -15.08 -4.73
C ALA A 133 15.21 -13.61 -5.20
N TYR A 134 15.43 -12.69 -4.26
CA TYR A 134 15.56 -11.25 -4.50
C TYR A 134 16.90 -10.77 -3.94
N GLU A 135 17.71 -10.16 -4.82
CA GLU A 135 19.09 -9.73 -4.51
C GLU A 135 19.16 -8.66 -3.41
N ASN A 136 18.12 -7.84 -3.25
CA ASN A 136 18.08 -6.77 -2.25
C ASN A 136 17.68 -7.24 -0.84
N THR A 137 17.46 -8.54 -0.60
CA THR A 137 16.90 -9.01 0.69
C THR A 137 17.82 -8.75 1.87
N ASP A 138 19.13 -9.00 1.74
CA ASP A 138 20.11 -8.69 2.80
C ASP A 138 20.08 -7.19 3.16
N GLU A 139 20.09 -6.30 2.16
CA GLU A 139 20.03 -4.85 2.37
C GLU A 139 18.73 -4.40 3.07
N LEU A 140 17.59 -4.96 2.66
CA LEU A 140 16.30 -4.63 3.30
C LEU A 140 16.29 -5.03 4.78
N VAL A 141 16.83 -6.20 5.13
CA VAL A 141 16.91 -6.65 6.52
C VAL A 141 17.81 -5.71 7.34
N ASP A 142 18.97 -5.33 6.82
CA ASP A 142 19.88 -4.39 7.51
C ASP A 142 19.22 -3.02 7.72
N ARG A 143 18.47 -2.52 6.74
CA ARG A 143 17.69 -1.27 6.87
C ARG A 143 16.56 -1.39 7.88
N ILE A 144 15.85 -2.52 7.90
CA ILE A 144 14.78 -2.78 8.87
C ILE A 144 15.33 -2.73 10.28
N GLU A 145 16.41 -3.46 10.56
CA GLU A 145 17.02 -3.47 11.90
C GLU A 145 17.49 -2.09 12.35
N LYS A 146 18.07 -1.33 11.44
CA LYS A 146 18.62 -0.01 11.76
C LYS A 146 17.55 1.05 11.99
N ASN A 147 16.48 1.03 11.19
CA ASN A 147 15.60 2.20 11.06
C ASN A 147 14.16 1.94 11.56
N LEU A 148 13.68 0.69 11.64
CA LEU A 148 12.26 0.39 11.89
C LEU A 148 11.69 1.13 13.11
N SER A 149 12.39 1.17 14.23
CA SER A 149 11.87 1.79 15.47
C SER A 149 11.81 3.32 15.43
N GLN A 150 12.54 3.97 14.53
CA GLN A 150 12.66 5.44 14.44
C GLN A 150 11.90 6.03 13.26
N GLU A 151 11.30 5.18 12.44
CA GLU A 151 10.65 5.59 11.20
C GLU A 151 9.21 6.08 11.45
N ASP A 152 8.63 6.81 10.49
CA ASP A 152 7.25 7.29 10.58
C ASP A 152 6.25 6.13 10.76
N PRO A 153 5.22 6.23 11.64
CA PRO A 153 4.33 5.10 11.96
C PRO A 153 3.70 4.39 10.75
N GLU A 154 3.35 5.15 9.72
CA GLU A 154 2.81 4.63 8.47
C GLU A 154 3.82 3.84 7.64
N VAL A 155 5.10 4.17 7.74
CA VAL A 155 6.20 3.45 7.09
C VAL A 155 6.62 2.25 7.95
N GLN A 156 6.60 2.38 9.28
CA GLN A 156 6.87 1.28 10.23
C GLN A 156 5.98 0.06 9.93
N TRP A 157 4.70 0.29 9.67
CA TRP A 157 3.79 -0.81 9.36
C TRP A 157 4.22 -1.56 8.08
N ALA A 158 4.59 -0.84 7.03
CA ALA A 158 5.02 -1.44 5.77
C ALA A 158 6.40 -2.14 5.88
N MET A 159 7.32 -1.58 6.67
CA MET A 159 8.59 -2.22 7.02
C MET A 159 8.36 -3.50 7.81
N ASN A 160 7.50 -3.47 8.83
CA ASN A 160 7.12 -4.63 9.64
C ASN A 160 6.49 -5.74 8.79
N MET A 161 5.60 -5.38 7.85
CA MET A 161 5.05 -6.35 6.90
C MET A 161 6.12 -6.95 5.98
N THR A 162 7.11 -6.16 5.56
CA THR A 162 8.23 -6.65 4.75
C THR A 162 9.10 -7.63 5.53
N ALA A 163 9.45 -7.29 6.77
CA ALA A 163 10.13 -8.17 7.71
C ALA A 163 9.36 -9.49 7.87
N GLY A 164 8.05 -9.41 8.11
CA GLY A 164 7.19 -10.57 8.28
C GLY A 164 7.27 -11.52 7.09
N TRP A 165 7.06 -11.04 5.87
CA TRP A 165 7.12 -11.90 4.68
C TRP A 165 8.51 -12.44 4.38
N ILE A 166 9.58 -11.70 4.71
CA ILE A 166 10.95 -12.23 4.66
C ILE A 166 11.09 -13.37 5.66
N GLY A 167 10.77 -13.17 6.94
CA GLY A 167 10.92 -14.18 8.00
C GLY A 167 10.03 -15.42 7.81
N ILE A 168 8.85 -15.26 7.22
CA ILE A 168 7.95 -16.39 6.92
C ILE A 168 8.59 -17.33 5.89
N TYR A 169 9.11 -16.79 4.79
CA TYR A 169 9.52 -17.62 3.65
C TYR A 169 11.02 -17.86 3.53
N ASP A 170 11.86 -16.96 4.05
CA ASP A 170 13.30 -17.09 4.02
C ASP A 170 13.83 -17.43 5.42
N LYS A 171 13.98 -18.75 5.66
CA LYS A 171 14.43 -19.31 6.94
C LYS A 171 15.78 -18.76 7.41
N LYS A 172 16.62 -18.24 6.50
CA LYS A 172 17.89 -17.61 6.83
C LYS A 172 17.73 -16.42 7.78
N TYR A 173 16.65 -15.65 7.65
CA TYR A 173 16.43 -14.42 8.43
C TYR A 173 15.37 -14.56 9.51
N ARG A 174 14.71 -15.71 9.62
CA ARG A 174 13.54 -15.89 10.48
C ARG A 174 13.83 -15.55 11.93
N ASP A 175 14.78 -16.24 12.55
CA ASP A 175 15.12 -16.04 13.96
C ASP A 175 15.58 -14.59 14.21
N ARG A 176 16.42 -14.06 13.31
CA ARG A 176 16.89 -12.66 13.34
C ARG A 176 15.74 -11.65 13.37
N LEU A 177 14.69 -11.87 12.58
CA LEU A 177 13.53 -10.97 12.50
C LEU A 177 12.53 -11.18 13.65
N ILE A 178 12.45 -12.39 14.21
CA ILE A 178 11.70 -12.67 15.45
C ILE A 178 12.35 -11.91 16.61
N ASP A 179 13.67 -12.07 16.81
CA ASP A 179 14.42 -11.39 17.88
C ASP A 179 14.28 -9.86 17.78
N LEU A 180 14.35 -9.31 16.56
CA LEU A 180 14.11 -7.88 16.32
C LEU A 180 12.70 -7.46 16.75
N GLY A 181 11.69 -8.25 16.39
CA GLY A 181 10.30 -8.00 16.74
C GLY A 181 10.06 -8.01 18.25
N GLU A 182 10.68 -8.95 18.96
CA GLU A 182 10.64 -9.03 20.42
C GLU A 182 11.31 -7.83 21.10
N MET A 183 12.48 -7.41 20.58
CA MET A 183 13.22 -6.26 21.06
C MET A 183 12.43 -4.95 20.90
N ILE A 184 11.84 -4.75 19.72
CA ILE A 184 11.15 -3.50 19.37
C ILE A 184 9.74 -3.45 19.98
N GLY A 185 9.01 -4.56 20.01
CA GLY A 185 7.68 -4.64 20.62
C GLY A 185 6.56 -3.91 19.87
N LEU A 186 6.77 -3.50 18.60
CA LEU A 186 5.74 -2.84 17.79
C LEU A 186 4.50 -3.72 17.64
N TYR A 187 3.31 -3.11 17.80
CA TYR A 187 1.99 -3.75 17.68
C TYR A 187 1.69 -4.88 18.69
N LYS A 188 2.54 -5.04 19.73
CA LYS A 188 2.33 -6.06 20.75
C LYS A 188 1.07 -5.76 21.57
N GLY A 189 0.13 -6.70 21.57
CA GLY A 189 -1.13 -6.58 22.30
C GLY A 189 -2.21 -5.77 21.58
N ASP A 190 -1.98 -5.36 20.32
CA ASP A 190 -3.00 -4.71 19.51
C ASP A 190 -4.22 -5.63 19.31
N HIS A 191 -5.39 -5.02 19.18
CA HIS A 191 -6.61 -5.76 18.90
C HIS A 191 -6.54 -6.46 17.54
N VAL A 192 -6.73 -7.78 17.53
CA VAL A 192 -6.82 -8.60 16.32
C VAL A 192 -8.27 -9.01 16.10
N SER A 193 -8.84 -8.59 14.97
CA SER A 193 -10.18 -9.03 14.57
C SER A 193 -10.20 -10.54 14.27
N PRO A 194 -11.35 -11.22 14.50
CA PRO A 194 -11.45 -12.66 14.24
C PRO A 194 -11.05 -13.04 12.80
N GLY A 195 -10.15 -14.01 12.66
CA GLY A 195 -9.66 -14.51 11.37
C GLY A 195 -8.46 -13.74 10.79
N CYS A 196 -8.03 -12.66 11.43
CA CYS A 196 -6.81 -11.94 11.07
C CYS A 196 -5.59 -12.46 11.87
N THR A 197 -4.40 -12.17 11.36
CA THR A 197 -3.13 -12.40 12.07
C THR A 197 -2.69 -11.10 12.75
N PRO A 198 -2.15 -11.13 13.99
CA PRO A 198 -1.55 -9.97 14.63
C PRO A 198 -0.47 -9.33 13.77
N ASN A 199 -0.25 -8.01 13.95
CA ASN A 199 0.86 -7.30 13.33
C ASN A 199 2.16 -7.39 14.16
N TYR A 200 2.10 -7.89 15.41
CA TYR A 200 3.30 -8.12 16.21
C TYR A 200 4.19 -9.13 15.50
N LEU A 201 5.40 -8.70 15.11
CA LEU A 201 6.24 -9.40 14.15
C LEU A 201 6.53 -10.87 14.50
N PRO A 202 6.86 -11.23 15.77
CA PRO A 202 7.07 -12.62 16.16
C PRO A 202 5.82 -13.49 15.94
N GLU A 203 4.67 -13.07 16.47
CA GLU A 203 3.40 -13.80 16.32
C GLU A 203 2.96 -13.86 14.86
N PHE A 204 3.17 -12.78 14.09
CA PHE A 204 2.86 -12.75 12.66
C PHE A 204 3.64 -13.83 11.90
N ILE A 205 4.96 -13.90 12.14
CA ILE A 205 5.82 -14.89 11.49
C ILE A 205 5.41 -16.31 11.88
N GLU A 206 5.27 -16.59 13.19
CA GLU A 206 4.93 -17.92 13.70
C GLU A 206 3.59 -18.43 13.14
N ILE A 207 2.54 -17.62 13.23
CA ILE A 207 1.18 -17.99 12.78
C ILE A 207 1.14 -18.19 11.26
N GLU A 208 1.78 -17.31 10.48
CA GLU A 208 1.73 -17.43 9.02
C GLU A 208 2.61 -18.57 8.49
N VAL A 209 3.69 -18.92 9.20
CA VAL A 209 4.48 -20.14 8.96
C VAL A 209 3.64 -21.39 9.20
N GLU A 210 2.92 -21.46 10.32
CA GLU A 210 2.03 -22.58 10.65
C GLU A 210 0.94 -22.75 9.59
N LYS A 211 0.22 -21.67 9.25
CA LYS A 211 -0.83 -21.69 8.21
C LYS A 211 -0.36 -22.18 6.84
N ARG A 212 0.95 -22.06 6.55
CA ARG A 212 1.56 -22.44 5.27
C ARG A 212 2.31 -23.76 5.30
N ASN A 213 2.45 -24.39 6.47
CA ASN A 213 3.23 -25.62 6.66
C ASN A 213 4.71 -25.46 6.22
N LEU A 214 5.39 -24.39 6.66
CA LEU A 214 6.77 -24.06 6.26
C LEU A 214 7.84 -24.42 7.29
#